data_AF-A0A9Q0YLS6-F1
#
_entry.id   AF-A0A9Q0YLS6-F1
#
_cell.length_a   1.000
_cell.length_b   1.000
_cell.length_c   1.000
_cell.angle_alpha   90.00
_cell.angle_beta   90.00
_cell.angle_gamma   90.00
#
_symmetry.space_group_name_H-M   'P 1'
#
loop_
_entity.id
_entity.type
_entity.pdbx_description
1 polymer ?
#
loop_
_entity_poly.entity_id
_entity_poly.type
_entity_poly.pdbx_seq_one_letter_code
_entity_poly.pdbx_strand_id
1 'polypeptide(L)'
;MLFLSSICCFSILIMGSLFTIYWYTVCFLGKSDHLFRFLSFLVTYWSVILSAQIICFAALARNNRRWRYHIYQETSWVNLFREATFARKISSLDHSNRCCLPSMGAALFFYGIAAYLSFLEMYHFSIQHHRCSRIPLQLYISHVSYIFSVFFFATFCYCLYLQRRLLEGKHDDTISFITKHSGKLYDCMDKTCDFFKEYIQLRSLLLRWLSFVLCCVAFGLAIFFTMNYKHLFSLSDISTMDDHDNEQTNNKFCTISCDKPTQAEVQISFLIFDLLVFSEKLTIAAFALVIVGGLDIKSEWDSFRMSLHFMQTAKDGDFWKKFLSFVKKLHYDTTTETITSLIIPVLGLGIGLLSDGYVNI
;
A
#
# COMPACT_ATOMS: atom_id res chain seq x y z
N MET A 1 -24.50 -4.44 -15.03
CA MET A 1 -23.41 -5.29 -15.56
C MET A 1 -22.05 -4.94 -14.95
N LEU A 2 -21.63 -3.67 -14.90
CA LEU A 2 -20.32 -3.25 -14.35
C LEU A 2 -20.02 -3.71 -12.90
N PHE A 3 -21.04 -3.78 -12.04
CA PHE A 3 -20.88 -4.26 -10.67
C PHE A 3 -20.50 -5.76 -10.61
N LEU A 4 -21.21 -6.60 -11.38
CA LEU A 4 -20.97 -8.04 -11.39
C LEU A 4 -19.59 -8.36 -11.99
N SER A 5 -19.21 -7.66 -13.08
CA SER A 5 -17.89 -7.83 -13.68
C SER A 5 -16.76 -7.39 -12.73
N SER A 6 -16.95 -6.31 -11.97
CA SER A 6 -15.98 -5.86 -10.96
C SER A 6 -15.83 -6.88 -9.82
N ILE A 7 -16.95 -7.42 -9.30
CA ILE A 7 -16.90 -8.50 -8.30
C ILE A 7 -16.16 -9.71 -8.85
N CYS A 8 -16.51 -10.18 -10.05
CA CYS A 8 -15.85 -11.33 -10.67
C CYS A 8 -14.35 -11.08 -10.83
N CYS A 9 -13.95 -9.89 -11.30
CA CYS A 9 -12.55 -9.52 -11.45
C CYS A 9 -11.80 -9.55 -10.11
N PHE A 10 -12.34 -8.94 -9.05
CA PHE A 10 -11.72 -8.95 -7.73
C PHE A 10 -11.66 -10.36 -7.13
N SER A 11 -12.72 -11.15 -7.28
CA SER A 11 -12.74 -12.54 -6.82
C SER A 11 -11.67 -13.38 -7.52
N ILE A 12 -11.48 -13.21 -8.85
CA ILE A 12 -10.44 -13.92 -9.59
C ILE A 12 -9.05 -13.51 -9.10
N LEU A 13 -8.79 -12.21 -8.93
CA LEU A 13 -7.49 -11.72 -8.45
C LEU A 13 -7.18 -12.21 -7.02
N ILE A 14 -8.17 -12.17 -6.12
CA ILE A 14 -8.02 -12.66 -4.75
C ILE A 14 -7.82 -14.18 -4.74
N MET A 15 -8.57 -14.93 -5.54
CA MET A 15 -8.41 -16.39 -5.61
C MET A 15 -7.06 -16.79 -6.23
N GLY A 16 -6.59 -16.10 -7.27
CA GLY A 16 -5.25 -16.31 -7.83
C GLY A 16 -4.15 -16.00 -6.81
N SER A 17 -4.39 -14.98 -5.97
CA SER A 17 -3.50 -14.61 -4.87
C SER A 17 -3.48 -15.63 -3.75
N LEU A 18 -4.63 -16.14 -3.32
CA LEU A 18 -4.73 -17.19 -2.32
C LEU A 18 -4.18 -18.52 -2.84
N PHE A 19 -4.37 -18.82 -4.13
CA PHE A 19 -3.78 -19.98 -4.78
C PHE A 19 -2.25 -19.90 -4.77
N THR A 20 -1.69 -18.73 -5.12
CA THR A 20 -0.24 -18.49 -5.05
C THR A 20 0.28 -18.72 -3.63
N ILE A 21 -0.36 -18.11 -2.63
CA ILE A 21 -0.04 -18.30 -1.21
C ILE A 21 -0.08 -19.79 -0.83
N TYR A 22 -1.16 -20.47 -1.17
CA TYR A 22 -1.35 -21.88 -0.84
C TYR A 22 -0.27 -22.77 -1.47
N TRP A 23 -0.03 -22.61 -2.77
CA TRP A 23 0.97 -23.37 -3.49
C TRP A 23 2.37 -23.12 -2.92
N TYR A 24 2.72 -21.87 -2.67
CA TYR A 24 4.01 -21.49 -2.09
C TYR A 24 4.16 -22.07 -0.67
N THR A 25 3.09 -22.09 0.13
CA THR A 25 3.07 -22.73 1.45
C THR A 25 3.33 -24.22 1.32
N VAL A 26 2.58 -24.94 0.47
CA VAL A 26 2.73 -26.40 0.31
C VAL A 26 4.13 -26.79 -0.16
N CYS A 27 4.76 -25.98 -1.03
CA CYS A 27 6.08 -26.31 -1.57
C CYS A 27 7.26 -25.98 -0.67
N PHE A 28 7.11 -25.01 0.24
CA PHE A 28 8.23 -24.48 1.01
C PHE A 28 8.08 -24.65 2.52
N LEU A 29 6.89 -25.05 3.01
CA LEU A 29 6.67 -25.34 4.43
C LEU A 29 7.50 -26.55 4.87
N GLY A 30 8.28 -26.37 5.95
CA GLY A 30 9.13 -27.41 6.54
C GLY A 30 10.62 -27.29 6.22
N LYS A 31 11.03 -26.43 5.28
CA LYS A 31 12.46 -26.14 5.04
C LYS A 31 12.85 -24.81 5.68
N SER A 32 13.76 -24.82 6.64
CA SER A 32 14.21 -23.63 7.41
C SER A 32 14.68 -22.49 6.51
N ASP A 33 15.47 -22.78 5.48
CA ASP A 33 16.02 -21.77 4.57
C ASP A 33 14.96 -21.13 3.67
N HIS A 34 13.84 -21.84 3.46
CA HIS A 34 12.71 -21.35 2.69
C HIS A 34 11.65 -20.66 3.54
N LEU A 35 11.57 -20.94 4.85
CA LEU A 35 10.61 -20.31 5.76
C LEU A 35 10.78 -18.78 5.81
N PHE A 36 12.01 -18.29 5.86
CA PHE A 36 12.26 -16.85 5.94
C PHE A 36 12.01 -16.13 4.61
N ARG A 37 12.38 -16.76 3.48
CA ARG A 37 12.01 -16.28 2.14
C ARG A 37 10.50 -16.26 1.96
N PHE A 38 9.83 -17.30 2.45
CA PHE A 38 8.38 -17.41 2.49
C PHE A 38 7.77 -16.27 3.31
N LEU A 39 8.24 -16.04 4.54
CA LEU A 39 7.75 -14.97 5.41
C LEU A 39 7.98 -13.59 4.77
N SER A 40 9.17 -13.34 4.19
CA SER A 40 9.47 -12.10 3.49
C SER A 40 8.52 -11.90 2.30
N PHE A 41 8.40 -12.86 1.38
CA PHE A 41 7.52 -12.73 0.23
C PHE A 41 6.04 -12.60 0.62
N LEU A 42 5.54 -13.51 1.46
CA LEU A 42 4.12 -13.61 1.79
C LEU A 42 3.63 -12.46 2.68
N VAL A 43 4.32 -12.23 3.79
CA VAL A 43 3.86 -11.28 4.83
C VAL A 43 4.08 -9.84 4.38
N THR A 44 5.11 -9.61 3.57
CA THR A 44 5.61 -8.23 3.38
C THR A 44 5.43 -7.73 1.96
N TYR A 45 5.39 -8.62 0.96
CA TYR A 45 5.12 -8.22 -0.41
C TYR A 45 3.65 -8.45 -0.76
N TRP A 46 3.25 -9.72 -0.69
CA TRP A 46 1.94 -10.16 -1.16
C TRP A 46 0.80 -9.52 -0.37
N SER A 47 0.98 -9.39 0.94
CA SER A 47 0.00 -8.75 1.82
C SER A 47 -0.23 -7.27 1.46
N VAL A 48 0.81 -6.54 1.03
CA VAL A 48 0.69 -5.14 0.62
C VAL A 48 -0.10 -5.02 -0.67
N ILE A 49 0.21 -5.84 -1.67
CA ILE A 49 -0.49 -5.83 -2.96
C ILE A 49 -1.94 -6.29 -2.82
N LEU A 50 -2.16 -7.36 -2.06
CA LEU A 50 -3.49 -7.90 -1.80
C LEU A 50 -4.35 -6.91 -1.02
N SER A 51 -3.76 -6.03 -0.20
CA SER A 51 -4.51 -5.02 0.55
C SER A 51 -5.35 -4.12 -0.35
N ALA A 52 -4.83 -3.70 -1.52
CA ALA A 52 -5.57 -2.88 -2.47
C ALA A 52 -6.82 -3.61 -2.99
N GLN A 53 -6.68 -4.89 -3.33
CA GLN A 53 -7.78 -5.73 -3.82
C GLN A 53 -8.84 -5.92 -2.73
N ILE A 54 -8.41 -6.23 -1.50
CA ILE A 54 -9.31 -6.41 -0.35
C ILE A 54 -10.06 -5.12 -0.03
N ILE A 55 -9.37 -3.97 -0.03
CA ILE A 55 -9.99 -2.65 0.23
C ILE A 55 -11.06 -2.37 -0.83
N CYS A 56 -10.74 -2.54 -2.12
CA CYS A 56 -11.68 -2.33 -3.22
C CYS A 56 -12.88 -3.29 -3.16
N PHE A 57 -12.62 -4.57 -2.87
CA PHE A 57 -13.68 -5.57 -2.71
C PHE A 57 -14.59 -5.24 -1.51
N ALA A 58 -14.02 -4.88 -0.37
CA ALA A 58 -14.76 -4.47 0.82
C ALA A 58 -15.59 -3.21 0.58
N ALA A 59 -15.05 -2.23 -0.15
CA ALA A 59 -15.80 -1.05 -0.56
C ALA A 59 -16.99 -1.41 -1.44
N LEU A 60 -16.79 -2.29 -2.43
CA LEU A 60 -17.83 -2.75 -3.35
C LEU A 60 -18.94 -3.51 -2.62
N ALA A 61 -18.57 -4.44 -1.73
CA ALA A 61 -19.50 -5.22 -0.93
C ALA A 61 -20.32 -4.33 0.03
N ARG A 62 -19.68 -3.34 0.68
CA ARG A 62 -20.35 -2.38 1.56
C ARG A 62 -21.29 -1.44 0.80
N ASN A 63 -20.88 -0.96 -0.38
CA ASN A 63 -21.73 -0.12 -1.22
C ASN A 63 -23.02 -0.83 -1.66
N ASN A 64 -23.01 -2.16 -1.77
CA ASN A 64 -24.18 -2.94 -2.17
C ASN A 64 -25.17 -3.23 -1.02
N ARG A 65 -24.73 -3.22 0.25
CA ARG A 65 -25.58 -3.50 1.44
C ARG A 65 -26.49 -2.32 1.84
N ARG A 66 -27.09 -1.65 0.85
CA ARG A 66 -27.67 -0.30 0.87
C ARG A 66 -28.91 -0.04 1.75
N TRP A 67 -29.30 -0.94 2.66
CA TRP A 67 -30.69 -0.94 3.15
C TRP A 67 -30.98 -0.59 4.62
N ARG A 68 -30.00 -0.26 5.50
CA ARG A 68 -30.37 0.06 6.92
C ARG A 68 -29.70 1.22 7.65
N TYR A 69 -28.62 1.83 7.16
CA TYR A 69 -27.93 2.88 7.94
C TYR A 69 -27.43 4.04 7.06
N HIS A 70 -28.34 4.97 6.73
CA HIS A 70 -28.06 6.10 5.87
C HIS A 70 -27.17 7.19 6.53
N ILE A 71 -27.17 7.27 7.87
CA ILE A 71 -26.55 8.41 8.60
C ILE A 71 -25.06 8.17 8.92
N TYR A 72 -24.64 6.94 9.22
CA TYR A 72 -23.23 6.62 9.47
C TYR A 72 -22.39 6.41 8.20
N GLN A 73 -23.02 6.38 7.02
CA GLN A 73 -22.34 6.13 5.76
C GLN A 73 -21.66 7.37 5.17
N GLU A 74 -22.09 8.59 5.52
CA GLU A 74 -21.56 9.80 4.86
C GLU A 74 -20.08 10.07 5.13
N THR A 75 -19.51 9.63 6.25
CA THR A 75 -18.08 9.83 6.58
C THR A 75 -17.22 8.60 6.33
N SER A 76 -17.80 7.52 5.79
CA SER A 76 -17.08 6.27 5.52
C SER A 76 -16.15 6.40 4.31
N TRP A 77 -14.91 5.92 4.44
CA TRP A 77 -13.93 5.83 3.35
C TRP A 77 -14.43 5.08 2.12
N VAL A 78 -15.45 4.23 2.27
CA VAL A 78 -16.09 3.49 1.17
C VAL A 78 -16.64 4.42 0.08
N ASN A 79 -17.05 5.64 0.45
CA ASN A 79 -17.55 6.63 -0.49
C ASN A 79 -16.50 7.12 -1.49
N LEU A 80 -15.21 7.00 -1.17
CA LEU A 80 -14.11 7.36 -2.07
C LEU A 80 -14.13 6.52 -3.35
N PHE A 81 -14.56 5.25 -3.24
CA PHE A 81 -14.60 4.29 -4.35
C PHE A 81 -15.96 4.24 -5.05
N ARG A 82 -16.87 5.15 -4.72
CA ARG A 82 -18.18 5.19 -5.36
C ARG A 82 -18.06 5.84 -6.74
N GLU A 83 -18.37 5.08 -7.78
CA GLU A 83 -18.25 5.48 -9.19
C GLU A 83 -18.88 6.85 -9.48
N ALA A 84 -20.13 7.07 -9.04
CA ALA A 84 -20.82 8.34 -9.25
C ALA A 84 -20.13 9.54 -8.58
N THR A 85 -19.52 9.34 -7.40
CA THR A 85 -18.78 10.38 -6.70
C THR A 85 -17.46 10.65 -7.41
N PHE A 86 -16.74 9.60 -7.80
CA PHE A 86 -15.45 9.70 -8.46
C PHE A 86 -15.56 10.32 -9.86
N ALA A 87 -16.53 9.88 -10.68
CA ALA A 87 -16.78 10.42 -12.01
C ALA A 87 -17.10 11.92 -11.96
N ARG A 88 -17.94 12.35 -11.00
CA ARG A 88 -18.25 13.77 -10.80
C ARG A 88 -17.00 14.59 -10.45
N LYS A 89 -16.15 14.08 -9.56
CA LYS A 89 -14.89 14.76 -9.17
C LYS A 89 -13.89 14.82 -10.33
N ILE A 90 -13.79 13.76 -11.13
CA ILE A 90 -12.93 13.77 -12.32
C ILE A 90 -13.45 14.78 -13.35
N SER A 91 -14.77 14.83 -13.61
CA SER A 91 -15.32 15.81 -14.55
C SER A 91 -15.06 17.26 -14.12
N SER A 92 -14.99 17.54 -12.82
CA SER A 92 -14.63 18.89 -12.35
C SER A 92 -13.16 19.24 -12.56
N LEU A 93 -12.25 18.24 -12.59
CA LEU A 93 -10.83 18.50 -12.90
C LEU A 93 -10.66 18.96 -14.35
N ASP A 94 -11.39 18.33 -15.28
CA ASP A 94 -11.30 18.58 -16.71
C ASP A 94 -11.77 20.00 -17.09
N HIS A 95 -12.70 20.58 -16.33
CA HIS A 95 -13.16 21.96 -16.53
C HIS A 95 -12.29 23.02 -15.85
N SER A 96 -11.47 22.63 -14.88
CA SER A 96 -10.52 23.54 -14.25
C SER A 96 -9.23 23.56 -15.06
N ASN A 97 -9.07 24.54 -15.96
CA ASN A 97 -7.83 24.79 -16.73
C ASN A 97 -6.54 24.96 -15.89
N ARG A 98 -6.61 24.81 -14.56
CA ARG A 98 -5.50 24.89 -13.62
C ARG A 98 -4.83 23.54 -13.31
N CYS A 99 -5.40 22.40 -13.71
CA CYS A 99 -4.94 21.07 -13.26
C CYS A 99 -4.56 20.06 -14.37
N CYS A 100 -4.33 20.50 -15.61
CA CYS A 100 -4.23 19.60 -16.77
C CYS A 100 -2.90 18.82 -16.95
N LEU A 101 -1.79 19.20 -16.31
CA LEU A 101 -0.51 18.47 -16.46
C LEU A 101 -0.17 17.39 -15.39
N PRO A 102 -0.59 17.48 -14.11
CA PRO A 102 -0.16 16.50 -13.09
C PRO A 102 -0.81 15.11 -13.20
N SER A 103 -1.82 14.87 -14.04
CA SER A 103 -2.50 13.56 -14.13
C SER A 103 -1.72 12.54 -14.96
N MET A 104 -1.27 12.90 -16.17
CA MET A 104 -0.57 11.98 -17.05
C MET A 104 0.85 11.64 -16.58
N GLY A 105 1.62 12.65 -16.13
CA GLY A 105 2.97 12.42 -15.60
C GLY A 105 2.95 11.51 -14.37
N ALA A 106 2.00 11.72 -13.46
CA ALA A 106 1.80 10.84 -12.33
C ALA A 106 1.39 9.44 -12.80
N ALA A 107 0.41 9.29 -13.68
CA ALA A 107 0.00 7.98 -14.20
C ALA A 107 1.18 7.21 -14.82
N LEU A 108 2.00 7.87 -15.66
CA LEU A 108 3.21 7.29 -16.23
C LEU A 108 4.21 6.87 -15.15
N PHE A 109 4.38 7.66 -14.10
CA PHE A 109 5.21 7.28 -12.95
C PHE A 109 4.65 6.04 -12.22
N PHE A 110 3.35 6.00 -11.91
CA PHE A 110 2.71 4.87 -11.22
C PHE A 110 2.81 3.57 -12.04
N TYR A 111 2.49 3.64 -13.33
CA TYR A 111 2.55 2.48 -14.23
C TYR A 111 3.98 2.12 -14.66
N GLY A 112 4.89 3.09 -14.73
CA GLY A 112 6.32 2.85 -14.98
C GLY A 112 6.95 2.03 -13.85
N ILE A 113 6.61 2.34 -12.59
CA ILE A 113 7.03 1.54 -11.44
C ILE A 113 6.42 0.14 -11.47
N ALA A 114 5.12 0.00 -11.80
CA ALA A 114 4.50 -1.30 -11.97
C ALA A 114 5.19 -2.14 -13.05
N ALA A 115 5.55 -1.52 -14.17
CA ALA A 115 6.29 -2.17 -15.25
C ALA A 115 7.70 -2.57 -14.81
N TYR A 116 8.40 -1.72 -14.06
CA TYR A 116 9.71 -2.03 -13.49
C TYR A 116 9.65 -3.23 -12.53
N LEU A 117 8.72 -3.25 -11.58
CA LEU A 117 8.54 -4.39 -10.66
C LEU A 117 8.16 -5.66 -11.42
N SER A 118 7.27 -5.56 -12.41
CA SER A 118 6.91 -6.70 -13.26
C SER A 118 8.10 -7.21 -14.08
N PHE A 119 8.98 -6.31 -14.54
CA PHE A 119 10.20 -6.68 -15.25
C PHE A 119 11.20 -7.40 -14.34
N LEU A 120 11.39 -6.92 -13.11
CA LEU A 120 12.24 -7.57 -12.11
C LEU A 120 11.76 -9.00 -11.83
N GLU A 121 10.45 -9.19 -11.64
CA GLU A 121 9.87 -10.51 -11.40
C GLU A 121 10.00 -11.41 -12.64
N MET A 122 9.75 -10.88 -13.84
CA MET A 122 9.95 -11.62 -15.09
C MET A 122 11.43 -12.02 -15.30
N TYR A 123 12.36 -11.15 -14.95
CA TYR A 123 13.79 -11.45 -15.03
C TYR A 123 14.16 -12.58 -14.06
N HIS A 124 13.66 -12.52 -12.83
CA HIS A 124 13.82 -13.59 -11.85
C HIS A 124 13.21 -14.91 -12.33
N PHE A 125 12.02 -14.88 -12.93
CA PHE A 125 11.42 -16.03 -13.59
C PHE A 125 12.31 -16.65 -14.66
N SER A 126 12.85 -15.82 -15.55
CA SER A 126 13.67 -16.27 -16.67
C SER A 126 14.94 -16.97 -16.20
N ILE A 127 15.57 -16.45 -15.13
CA ILE A 127 16.71 -17.11 -14.49
C ILE A 127 16.29 -18.47 -13.92
N GLN A 128 15.15 -18.54 -13.22
CA GLN A 128 14.64 -19.81 -12.69
C GLN A 128 14.30 -20.80 -13.81
N HIS A 129 13.73 -20.33 -14.91
CA HIS A 129 13.38 -21.15 -16.06
C HIS A 129 14.60 -21.79 -16.72
N HIS A 130 15.67 -21.02 -16.90
CA HIS A 130 16.90 -21.55 -17.46
C HIS A 130 17.55 -22.64 -16.58
N ARG A 131 17.33 -22.59 -15.27
CA ARG A 131 17.95 -23.52 -14.32
C ARG A 131 17.17 -24.81 -14.08
N CYS A 132 15.89 -24.85 -14.46
CA CYS A 132 15.00 -25.95 -14.08
C CYS A 132 14.36 -26.58 -15.32
N SER A 133 14.60 -27.88 -15.53
CA SER A 133 14.19 -28.63 -16.73
C SER A 133 12.66 -28.71 -16.92
N ARG A 134 11.88 -28.57 -15.83
CA ARG A 134 10.42 -28.49 -15.87
C ARG A 134 9.92 -27.39 -14.95
N ILE A 135 9.35 -26.34 -15.54
CA ILE A 135 8.53 -25.39 -14.78
C ILE A 135 7.11 -25.95 -14.67
N PRO A 136 6.56 -26.09 -13.45
CA PRO A 136 5.16 -26.42 -13.26
C PRO A 136 4.27 -25.28 -13.77
N LEU A 137 3.17 -25.59 -14.47
CA LEU A 137 2.16 -24.63 -14.94
C LEU A 137 1.69 -23.66 -13.83
N GLN A 138 1.69 -24.15 -12.59
CA GLN A 138 1.36 -23.39 -11.38
C GLN A 138 2.25 -22.17 -11.17
N LEU A 139 3.55 -22.26 -11.47
CA LEU A 139 4.49 -21.14 -11.34
C LEU A 139 4.18 -20.04 -12.36
N TYR A 140 3.82 -20.43 -13.59
CA TYR A 140 3.40 -19.49 -14.63
C TYR A 140 2.11 -18.75 -14.24
N ILE A 141 1.11 -19.47 -13.72
CA ILE A 141 -0.15 -18.87 -13.23
C ILE A 141 0.14 -17.88 -12.10
N SER A 142 1.02 -18.24 -11.16
CA SER A 142 1.42 -17.37 -10.06
C SER A 142 2.06 -16.07 -10.55
N HIS A 143 2.95 -16.14 -11.53
CA HIS A 143 3.59 -14.95 -12.12
C HIS A 143 2.61 -14.05 -12.87
N VAL A 144 1.75 -14.63 -13.68
CA VAL A 144 0.71 -13.85 -14.36
C VAL A 144 -0.18 -13.16 -13.32
N SER A 145 -0.56 -13.86 -12.25
CA SER A 145 -1.33 -13.29 -11.13
C SER A 145 -0.56 -12.16 -10.43
N TYR A 146 0.75 -12.30 -10.23
CA TYR A 146 1.62 -11.26 -9.66
C TYR A 146 1.57 -10.00 -10.51
N ILE A 147 1.82 -10.11 -11.82
CA ILE A 147 1.87 -8.96 -12.74
C ILE A 147 0.55 -8.20 -12.69
N PHE A 148 -0.58 -8.90 -12.85
CA PHE A 148 -1.89 -8.26 -12.77
C PHE A 148 -2.13 -7.57 -11.42
N SER A 149 -1.67 -8.19 -10.32
CA SER A 149 -1.84 -7.63 -8.99
C SER A 149 -0.99 -6.37 -8.77
N VAL A 150 0.22 -6.30 -9.32
CA VAL A 150 1.09 -5.11 -9.30
C VAL A 150 0.46 -3.96 -10.08
N PHE A 151 -0.03 -4.21 -11.30
CA PHE A 151 -0.72 -3.18 -12.10
C PHE A 151 -2.00 -2.70 -11.43
N PHE A 152 -2.73 -3.61 -10.77
CA PHE A 152 -3.90 -3.25 -9.98
C PHE A 152 -3.51 -2.35 -8.79
N PHE A 153 -2.47 -2.73 -8.06
CA PHE A 153 -1.94 -1.94 -6.95
C PHE A 153 -1.51 -0.54 -7.39
N ALA A 154 -0.82 -0.41 -8.52
CA ALA A 154 -0.45 0.89 -9.09
C ALA A 154 -1.68 1.73 -9.47
N THR A 155 -2.71 1.11 -10.04
CA THR A 155 -3.98 1.80 -10.35
C THR A 155 -4.66 2.29 -9.08
N PHE A 156 -4.71 1.46 -8.03
CA PHE A 156 -5.24 1.84 -6.72
C PHE A 156 -4.48 3.03 -6.11
N CYS A 157 -3.15 2.97 -6.15
CA CYS A 157 -2.27 4.02 -5.67
C CYS A 157 -2.47 5.34 -6.43
N TYR A 158 -2.57 5.28 -7.76
CA TYR A 158 -2.89 6.43 -8.60
C TYR A 158 -4.25 7.03 -8.27
N CYS A 159 -5.28 6.21 -8.05
CA CYS A 159 -6.60 6.67 -7.62
C CYS A 159 -6.55 7.42 -6.28
N LEU A 160 -5.78 6.93 -5.30
CA LEU A 160 -5.61 7.62 -4.01
C LEU A 160 -4.86 8.94 -4.17
N TYR A 161 -3.82 8.97 -5.00
CA TYR A 161 -3.12 10.20 -5.36
C TYR A 161 -4.08 11.24 -6.00
N LEU A 162 -4.94 10.82 -6.94
CA LEU A 162 -5.94 11.69 -7.54
C LEU A 162 -6.94 12.22 -6.51
N GLN A 163 -7.44 11.37 -5.60
CA GLN A 163 -8.35 11.79 -4.53
C GLN A 163 -7.71 12.83 -3.61
N ARG A 164 -6.41 12.70 -3.34
CA ARG A 164 -5.67 13.70 -2.59
C ARG A 164 -5.55 15.02 -3.34
N ARG A 165 -5.17 15.00 -4.62
CA ARG A 165 -5.11 16.21 -5.46
C ARG A 165 -6.47 16.91 -5.56
N LEU A 166 -7.56 16.14 -5.62
CA LEU A 166 -8.92 16.65 -5.56
C LEU A 166 -9.24 17.33 -4.21
N LEU A 167 -8.77 16.76 -3.10
CA LEU A 167 -8.91 17.36 -1.78
C LEU A 167 -8.16 18.69 -1.66
N GLU A 168 -6.93 18.75 -2.18
CA GLU A 168 -6.11 19.98 -2.25
C GLU A 168 -6.84 21.07 -3.07
N GLY A 169 -7.42 20.72 -4.22
CA GLY A 169 -8.25 21.67 -4.97
C GLY A 169 -9.51 22.12 -4.22
N LYS A 170 -10.17 21.19 -3.52
CA LYS A 170 -11.35 21.50 -2.70
C LYS A 170 -11.02 22.42 -1.52
N HIS A 171 -9.81 22.34 -0.98
CA HIS A 171 -9.31 23.26 0.03
C HIS A 171 -9.34 24.70 -0.50
N ASP A 172 -8.70 24.97 -1.64
CA ASP A 172 -8.67 26.30 -2.26
C ASP A 172 -10.07 26.83 -2.60
N ASP A 173 -10.93 25.96 -3.15
CA ASP A 173 -12.31 26.31 -3.48
C ASP A 173 -13.14 26.67 -2.26
N THR A 174 -12.96 25.92 -1.17
CA THR A 174 -13.67 26.16 0.10
C THR A 174 -13.23 27.48 0.72
N ILE A 175 -11.92 27.76 0.72
CA ILE A 175 -11.36 29.01 1.19
C ILE A 175 -11.91 30.19 0.38
N SER A 176 -11.83 30.12 -0.95
CA SER A 176 -12.37 31.14 -1.87
C SER A 176 -13.87 31.38 -1.66
N PHE A 177 -14.64 30.31 -1.42
CA PHE A 177 -16.06 30.41 -1.12
C PHE A 177 -16.33 31.17 0.18
N ILE A 178 -15.61 30.83 1.25
CA ILE A 178 -15.76 31.46 2.57
C ILE A 178 -15.39 32.94 2.50
N THR A 179 -14.31 33.29 1.79
CA THR A 179 -13.91 34.69 1.60
C THR A 179 -15.01 35.50 0.90
N LYS A 180 -15.66 34.94 -0.13
CA LYS A 180 -16.73 35.61 -0.89
C LYS A 180 -18.05 35.71 -0.13
N HIS A 181 -18.28 34.82 0.83
CA HIS A 181 -19.55 34.71 1.56
C HIS A 181 -19.38 35.00 3.05
N SER A 182 -18.39 35.82 3.43
CA SER A 182 -18.22 36.26 4.81
C SER A 182 -19.51 36.92 5.31
N GLY A 183 -19.96 36.51 6.50
CA GLY A 183 -21.26 36.92 7.06
C GLY A 183 -22.40 35.90 6.85
N LYS A 184 -22.29 34.96 5.89
CA LYS A 184 -23.25 33.85 5.73
C LYS A 184 -22.78 32.61 6.48
N LEU A 185 -23.02 32.59 7.80
CA LEU A 185 -22.50 31.56 8.69
C LEU A 185 -22.88 30.13 8.27
N TYR A 186 -24.16 29.87 8.00
CA TYR A 186 -24.64 28.52 7.67
C TYR A 186 -24.06 28.00 6.36
N ASP A 187 -24.02 28.82 5.31
CA ASP A 187 -23.45 28.44 4.01
C ASP A 187 -21.96 28.09 4.14
N CYS A 188 -21.20 28.88 4.91
CA CYS A 188 -19.78 28.62 5.16
C CYS A 188 -19.58 27.35 6.00
N MET A 189 -20.43 27.11 6.99
CA MET A 189 -20.39 25.89 7.81
C MET A 189 -20.68 24.64 6.96
N ASP A 190 -21.68 24.69 6.09
CA ASP A 190 -22.05 23.58 5.21
C ASP A 190 -20.93 23.26 4.23
N LYS A 191 -20.37 24.29 3.58
CA LYS A 191 -19.21 24.12 2.69
C LYS A 191 -17.99 23.53 3.41
N THR A 192 -17.76 23.94 4.65
CA THR A 192 -16.67 23.42 5.48
C THR A 192 -16.91 21.98 5.92
N CYS A 193 -18.16 21.63 6.26
CA CYS A 193 -18.57 20.25 6.51
C CYS A 193 -18.28 19.37 5.31
N ASP A 194 -18.60 19.83 4.10
CA ASP A 194 -18.34 19.09 2.87
C ASP A 194 -16.85 18.85 2.62
N PHE A 195 -16.01 19.87 2.87
CA PHE A 195 -14.56 19.70 2.80
C PHE A 195 -14.06 18.72 3.87
N PHE A 196 -14.49 18.90 5.13
CA PHE A 196 -14.10 18.05 6.24
C PHE A 196 -14.51 16.58 6.05
N LYS A 197 -15.70 16.32 5.50
CA LYS A 197 -16.18 14.98 5.16
C LYS A 197 -15.24 14.28 4.18
N GLU A 198 -14.76 14.97 3.15
CA GLU A 198 -13.82 14.38 2.19
C GLU A 198 -12.43 14.15 2.81
N TYR A 199 -11.97 15.12 3.58
CA TYR A 199 -10.71 15.02 4.34
C TYR A 199 -10.72 13.78 5.26
N ILE A 200 -11.75 13.60 6.08
CA ILE A 200 -11.79 12.49 7.05
C ILE A 200 -11.92 11.13 6.37
N GLN A 201 -12.69 11.04 5.28
CA GLN A 201 -12.79 9.83 4.47
C GLN A 201 -11.42 9.41 3.95
N LEU A 202 -10.71 10.34 3.30
CA LEU A 202 -9.40 10.07 2.71
C LEU A 202 -8.35 9.74 3.78
N ARG A 203 -8.31 10.52 4.87
CA ARG A 203 -7.37 10.31 5.98
C ARG A 203 -7.60 8.97 6.67
N SER A 204 -8.85 8.59 6.95
CA SER A 204 -9.16 7.33 7.64
C SER A 204 -8.69 6.10 6.87
N LEU A 205 -8.68 6.17 5.53
CA LEU A 205 -8.15 5.11 4.68
C LEU A 205 -6.63 5.17 4.58
N LEU A 206 -6.09 6.32 4.17
CA LEU A 206 -4.66 6.47 3.88
C LEU A 206 -3.80 6.25 5.12
N LEU A 207 -4.22 6.72 6.29
CA LEU A 207 -3.46 6.52 7.53
C LEU A 207 -3.33 5.04 7.91
N ARG A 208 -4.45 4.30 7.86
CA ARG A 208 -4.48 2.87 8.22
C ARG A 208 -3.73 2.03 7.19
N TRP A 209 -3.95 2.33 5.91
CA TRP A 209 -3.27 1.65 4.83
C TRP A 209 -1.76 1.93 4.83
N LEU A 210 -1.33 3.19 4.98
CA LEU A 210 0.09 3.53 5.09
C LEU A 210 0.74 2.85 6.29
N SER A 211 0.10 2.87 7.46
CA SER A 211 0.63 2.20 8.66
C SER A 211 0.81 0.70 8.41
N PHE A 212 -0.15 0.06 7.74
CA PHE A 212 -0.05 -1.34 7.34
C PHE A 212 1.12 -1.58 6.37
N VAL A 213 1.27 -0.75 5.33
CA VAL A 213 2.38 -0.85 4.36
C VAL A 213 3.73 -0.68 5.05
N LEU A 214 3.89 0.34 5.90
CA LEU A 214 5.13 0.58 6.63
C LEU A 214 5.45 -0.56 7.60
N CYS A 215 4.43 -1.14 8.26
CA CYS A 215 4.60 -2.33 9.10
C CYS A 215 5.11 -3.52 8.29
N CYS A 216 4.47 -3.82 7.16
CA CYS A 216 4.88 -4.88 6.26
C CYS A 216 6.32 -4.67 5.76
N VAL A 217 6.65 -3.46 5.30
CA VAL A 217 8.00 -3.14 4.81
C VAL A 217 9.04 -3.26 5.91
N ALA A 218 8.80 -2.68 7.09
CA ALA A 218 9.72 -2.75 8.22
C ALA A 218 9.97 -4.19 8.66
N PHE A 219 8.91 -5.00 8.76
CA PHE A 219 9.01 -6.42 9.05
C PHE A 219 9.78 -7.19 7.97
N GLY A 220 9.59 -6.83 6.70
CA GLY A 220 10.31 -7.45 5.57
C GLY A 220 11.79 -7.14 5.58
N LEU A 221 12.14 -5.89 5.85
CA LEU A 221 13.53 -5.46 6.01
C LEU A 221 14.17 -6.12 7.22
N ALA A 222 13.46 -6.25 8.35
CA ALA A 222 13.95 -6.95 9.52
C ALA A 222 14.30 -8.41 9.20
N ILE A 223 13.36 -9.17 8.60
CA ILE A 223 13.61 -10.55 8.17
C ILE A 223 14.81 -10.62 7.21
N PHE A 224 14.84 -9.71 6.24
CA PHE A 224 15.91 -9.64 5.24
C PHE A 224 17.29 -9.44 5.87
N PHE A 225 17.43 -8.50 6.81
CA PHE A 225 18.69 -8.27 7.51
C PHE A 225 19.10 -9.46 8.39
N THR A 226 18.15 -10.03 9.15
CA THR A 226 18.40 -11.23 9.96
C THR A 226 18.88 -12.42 9.11
N MET A 227 18.31 -12.59 7.91
CA MET A 227 18.73 -13.65 6.97
C MET A 227 20.15 -13.44 6.44
N ASN A 228 20.43 -12.24 5.93
CA ASN A 228 21.74 -11.93 5.35
C ASN A 228 22.85 -12.03 6.38
N TYR A 229 22.57 -11.64 7.62
CA TYR A 229 23.49 -11.79 8.73
C TYR A 229 23.80 -13.27 9.02
N LYS A 230 22.77 -14.11 9.18
CA LYS A 230 22.98 -15.56 9.42
C LYS A 230 23.84 -16.21 8.34
N HIS A 231 23.63 -15.84 7.07
CA HIS A 231 24.40 -16.39 5.96
C HIS A 231 25.86 -15.88 5.94
N LEU A 232 26.10 -14.60 6.25
CA LEU A 232 27.45 -14.03 6.37
C LEU A 232 28.27 -14.70 7.48
N PHE A 233 27.65 -15.01 8.62
CA PHE A 233 28.32 -15.67 9.74
C PHE A 233 28.38 -17.20 9.63
N SER A 234 27.46 -17.86 8.92
CA SER A 234 27.59 -19.29 8.67
C SER A 234 28.70 -19.60 7.66
N LEU A 235 29.00 -18.67 6.75
CA LEU A 235 30.07 -18.81 5.75
C LEU A 235 31.48 -18.91 6.36
N SER A 236 31.68 -18.43 7.60
CA SER A 236 32.95 -18.64 8.32
C SER A 236 33.12 -20.06 8.88
N ASP A 237 32.04 -20.85 8.97
CA ASP A 237 32.06 -22.21 9.54
C ASP A 237 32.00 -23.32 8.47
N ILE A 238 31.90 -22.97 7.17
CA ILE A 238 31.86 -23.94 6.06
C ILE A 238 33.30 -24.31 5.65
N SER A 239 34.01 -24.97 6.57
CA SER A 239 34.97 -26.00 6.22
C SER A 239 34.41 -27.30 6.79
N THR A 240 34.10 -28.27 5.92
CA THR A 240 33.49 -29.58 6.23
C THR A 240 31.96 -29.58 6.43
N MET A 241 31.21 -29.78 5.35
CA MET A 241 29.96 -30.54 5.45
C MET A 241 29.82 -31.43 4.22
N ASP A 242 29.96 -32.73 4.49
CA ASP A 242 29.76 -33.84 3.56
C ASP A 242 28.33 -33.86 3.00
N ASP A 243 28.24 -34.26 1.73
CA ASP A 243 27.02 -34.66 1.03
C ASP A 243 26.34 -35.82 1.80
N HIS A 244 25.36 -35.51 2.64
CA HIS A 244 24.36 -36.50 3.06
C HIS A 244 23.04 -36.26 2.32
N ASP A 245 22.89 -37.04 1.25
CA ASP A 245 21.68 -37.68 0.74
C ASP A 245 20.32 -37.01 1.02
N ASN A 246 19.87 -36.25 0.03
CA ASN A 246 18.71 -36.59 -0.81
C ASN A 246 17.61 -37.46 -0.17
N GLU A 247 16.95 -36.96 0.88
CA GLU A 247 15.58 -37.37 1.15
C GLU A 247 14.68 -36.68 0.10
N GLN A 248 14.51 -37.37 -1.03
CA GLN A 248 13.64 -36.97 -2.12
C GLN A 248 12.19 -37.05 -1.62
N THR A 249 11.73 -36.02 -0.90
CA THR A 249 10.34 -35.87 -0.49
C THR A 249 9.48 -35.93 -1.75
N ASN A 250 8.75 -37.04 -1.89
CA ASN A 250 7.86 -37.40 -3.01
C ASN A 250 6.62 -36.50 -3.11
N ASN A 251 6.77 -35.19 -2.92
CA ASN A 251 5.71 -34.23 -3.15
C ASN A 251 5.61 -33.97 -4.66
N LYS A 252 4.83 -34.80 -5.35
CA LYS A 252 4.53 -34.68 -6.80
C LYS A 252 4.11 -33.26 -7.22
N PHE A 253 3.56 -32.47 -6.28
CA PHE A 253 3.11 -31.09 -6.49
C PHE A 253 4.23 -30.04 -6.58
N CYS A 254 5.45 -30.35 -6.11
CA CYS A 254 6.54 -29.38 -5.96
C CYS A 254 7.86 -29.87 -6.57
N THR A 255 7.77 -30.72 -7.60
CA THR A 255 8.92 -31.27 -8.31
C THR A 255 9.53 -30.23 -9.24
N ILE A 256 10.22 -29.25 -8.65
CA ILE A 256 11.18 -28.41 -9.37
C ILE A 256 12.51 -29.17 -9.33
N SER A 257 12.92 -29.80 -10.44
CA SER A 257 14.28 -30.32 -10.59
C SER A 257 15.13 -29.26 -11.28
N CYS A 258 16.01 -28.62 -10.53
CA CYS A 258 17.01 -27.71 -11.07
C CYS A 258 18.40 -28.36 -11.00
N ASP A 259 19.26 -28.00 -11.93
CA ASP A 259 20.67 -28.40 -11.88
C ASP A 259 21.34 -27.81 -10.62
N LYS A 260 22.22 -28.57 -9.98
CA LYS A 260 22.97 -28.08 -8.80
C LYS A 260 23.81 -26.86 -9.22
N PRO A 261 23.53 -25.65 -8.74
CA PRO A 261 24.31 -24.47 -9.10
C PRO A 261 25.73 -24.57 -8.54
N THR A 262 26.70 -24.01 -9.26
CA THR A 262 28.06 -23.88 -8.71
C THR A 262 28.08 -22.91 -7.52
N GLN A 263 29.00 -23.09 -6.57
CA GLN A 263 29.05 -22.27 -5.34
C GLN A 263 29.17 -20.75 -5.61
N ALA A 264 29.86 -20.37 -6.69
CA ALA A 264 29.95 -18.97 -7.15
C ALA A 264 28.61 -18.46 -7.74
N GLU A 265 27.89 -19.29 -8.49
CA GLU A 265 26.57 -18.95 -9.00
C GLU A 265 25.53 -18.82 -7.88
N VAL A 266 25.65 -19.61 -6.82
CA VAL A 266 24.82 -19.49 -5.63
C VAL A 266 25.01 -18.10 -5.01
N GLN A 267 26.25 -17.70 -4.70
CA GLN A 267 26.52 -16.40 -4.06
C GLN A 267 26.03 -15.20 -4.89
N ILE A 268 26.30 -15.18 -6.20
CA ILE A 268 25.84 -14.10 -7.08
C ILE A 268 24.30 -14.07 -7.17
N SER A 269 23.66 -15.23 -7.27
CA SER A 269 22.19 -15.30 -7.33
C SER A 269 21.53 -14.81 -6.05
N PHE A 270 22.13 -15.12 -4.90
CA PHE A 270 21.67 -14.63 -3.60
C PHE A 270 21.78 -13.12 -3.52
N LEU A 271 22.95 -12.55 -3.85
CA LEU A 271 23.15 -11.09 -3.82
C LEU A 271 22.20 -10.33 -4.76
N ILE A 272 21.96 -10.87 -5.97
CA ILE A 272 20.98 -10.29 -6.92
C ILE A 272 19.57 -10.38 -6.36
N PHE A 273 19.18 -11.52 -5.81
CA PHE A 273 17.87 -11.71 -5.18
C PHE A 273 17.67 -10.75 -4.01
N ASP A 274 18.72 -10.55 -3.20
CA ASP A 274 18.66 -9.70 -2.03
C ASP A 274 18.53 -8.22 -2.39
N LEU A 275 19.28 -7.75 -3.39
CA LEU A 275 19.12 -6.41 -3.96
C LEU A 275 17.73 -6.21 -4.55
N LEU A 276 17.19 -7.22 -5.23
CA LEU A 276 15.87 -7.18 -5.85
C LEU A 276 14.78 -7.04 -4.79
N VAL A 277 14.79 -7.90 -3.75
CA VAL A 277 13.87 -7.82 -2.62
C VAL A 277 13.97 -6.46 -1.92
N PHE A 278 15.19 -5.99 -1.62
CA PHE A 278 15.38 -4.70 -0.97
C PHE A 278 14.84 -3.54 -1.81
N SER A 279 15.17 -3.51 -3.11
CA SER A 279 14.71 -2.48 -4.04
C SER A 279 13.20 -2.45 -4.17
N GLU A 280 12.55 -3.62 -4.19
CA GLU A 280 11.11 -3.76 -4.27
C GLU A 280 10.43 -3.22 -2.99
N LYS A 281 10.94 -3.57 -1.80
CA LYS A 281 10.41 -3.03 -0.53
C LYS A 281 10.55 -1.53 -0.43
N LEU A 282 11.73 -1.02 -0.78
CA LEU A 282 11.99 0.41 -0.78
C LEU A 282 11.06 1.14 -1.75
N THR A 283 10.86 0.57 -2.94
CA THR A 283 9.97 1.13 -3.97
C THR A 283 8.53 1.19 -3.47
N ILE A 284 8.00 0.11 -2.88
CA ILE A 284 6.65 0.08 -2.30
C ILE A 284 6.50 1.13 -1.19
N ALA A 285 7.48 1.23 -0.30
CA ALA A 285 7.46 2.20 0.80
C ALA A 285 7.49 3.64 0.29
N ALA A 286 8.43 3.94 -0.61
CA ALA A 286 8.54 5.25 -1.24
C ALA A 286 7.23 5.63 -1.95
N PHE A 287 6.61 4.67 -2.64
CA PHE A 287 5.35 4.88 -3.33
C PHE A 287 4.20 5.22 -2.38
N ALA A 288 4.07 4.45 -1.29
CA ALA A 288 3.08 4.72 -0.25
C ALA A 288 3.29 6.11 0.38
N LEU A 289 4.54 6.50 0.62
CA LEU A 289 4.90 7.83 1.12
C LEU A 289 4.58 8.94 0.11
N VAL A 290 4.85 8.75 -1.18
CA VAL A 290 4.53 9.72 -2.24
C VAL A 290 3.02 9.97 -2.33
N ILE A 291 2.21 8.91 -2.30
CA ILE A 291 0.74 9.00 -2.32
C ILE A 291 0.25 9.85 -1.14
N VAL A 292 0.77 9.59 0.06
CA VAL A 292 0.41 10.33 1.27
C VAL A 292 0.98 11.75 1.27
N GLY A 293 2.14 11.97 0.64
CA GLY A 293 2.77 13.29 0.51
C GLY A 293 3.95 13.53 1.41
N GLY A 294 4.61 12.46 1.86
CA GLY A 294 5.72 12.53 2.81
C GLY A 294 5.29 12.78 4.26
N LEU A 295 4.27 13.60 4.52
CA LEU A 295 3.73 13.92 5.86
C LEU A 295 2.20 13.97 5.84
N ASP A 296 1.59 13.47 6.93
CA ASP A 296 0.16 13.26 7.19
C ASP A 296 -0.77 14.25 6.47
N ILE A 297 -1.83 13.74 5.81
CA ILE A 297 -2.97 14.50 5.23
C ILE A 297 -3.51 15.54 6.21
N LYS A 298 -3.31 15.35 7.52
CA LYS A 298 -3.49 16.37 8.56
C LYS A 298 -2.94 17.75 8.19
N SER A 299 -1.82 17.84 7.46
CA SER A 299 -1.28 19.12 6.98
C SER A 299 -2.29 19.91 6.14
N GLU A 300 -3.14 19.26 5.36
CA GLU A 300 -4.20 19.93 4.58
C GLU A 300 -5.26 20.55 5.47
N TRP A 301 -5.67 19.85 6.53
CA TRP A 301 -6.63 20.40 7.49
C TRP A 301 -6.03 21.51 8.35
N ASP A 302 -4.77 21.36 8.76
CA ASP A 302 -4.07 22.37 9.53
C ASP A 302 -3.80 23.62 8.68
N SER A 303 -3.42 23.43 7.40
CA SER A 303 -3.30 24.51 6.41
C SER A 303 -4.62 25.25 6.22
N PHE A 304 -5.72 24.53 6.03
CA PHE A 304 -7.07 25.12 5.95
C PHE A 304 -7.40 25.96 7.20
N ARG A 305 -7.15 25.42 8.40
CA ARG A 305 -7.39 26.15 9.65
C ARG A 305 -6.53 27.40 9.79
N MET A 306 -5.27 27.32 9.39
CA MET A 306 -4.36 28.47 9.38
C MET A 306 -4.83 29.55 8.40
N SER A 307 -5.22 29.16 7.19
CA SER A 307 -5.81 30.07 6.20
C SER A 307 -7.04 30.79 6.76
N LEU A 308 -7.95 30.08 7.42
CA LEU A 308 -9.11 30.70 8.07
C LEU A 308 -8.73 31.65 9.21
N HIS A 309 -7.70 31.31 10.00
CA HIS A 309 -7.22 32.18 11.06
C HIS A 309 -6.67 33.50 10.51
N PHE A 310 -5.93 33.46 9.39
CA PHE A 310 -5.40 34.67 8.74
C PHE A 310 -6.47 35.50 8.03
N MET A 311 -7.61 34.90 7.67
CA MET A 311 -8.73 35.62 7.04
C MET A 311 -9.61 36.40 8.02
N GLN A 312 -9.38 36.29 9.32
CA GLN A 312 -10.18 36.97 10.33
C GLN A 312 -10.10 38.49 10.17
N THR A 313 -11.19 39.09 9.68
CA THR A 313 -11.31 40.54 9.53
C THR A 313 -12.02 41.15 10.74
N ALA A 314 -11.62 42.37 11.12
CA ALA A 314 -12.22 43.11 12.23
C ALA A 314 -13.72 43.44 12.02
N LYS A 315 -14.17 43.46 10.76
CA LYS A 315 -15.53 43.90 10.38
C LYS A 315 -16.62 42.84 10.66
N ASP A 316 -16.25 41.56 10.77
CA ASP A 316 -17.18 40.43 10.93
C ASP A 316 -16.82 39.57 12.16
N GLY A 317 -16.43 40.21 13.26
CA GLY A 317 -15.88 39.54 14.44
C GLY A 317 -16.77 38.42 15.02
N ASP A 318 -18.08 38.65 15.09
CA ASP A 318 -19.03 37.64 15.62
C ASP A 318 -19.19 36.44 14.69
N PHE A 319 -19.19 36.66 13.38
CA PHE A 319 -19.20 35.59 12.38
C PHE A 319 -17.93 34.73 12.52
N TRP A 320 -16.75 35.36 12.49
CA TRP A 320 -15.47 34.65 12.58
C TRP A 320 -15.32 33.90 13.90
N LYS A 321 -15.75 34.49 15.03
CA LYS A 321 -15.72 33.83 16.34
C LYS A 321 -16.56 32.56 16.36
N LYS A 322 -17.81 32.61 15.85
CA LYS A 322 -18.70 31.45 15.79
C LYS A 322 -18.18 30.40 14.81
N PHE A 323 -17.72 30.84 13.64
CA PHE A 323 -17.23 29.96 12.60
C PHE A 323 -15.94 29.23 12.99
N LEU A 324 -14.93 29.93 13.52
CA LEU A 324 -13.69 29.31 14.00
C LEU A 324 -13.94 28.36 15.18
N SER A 325 -14.88 28.70 16.08
CA SER A 325 -15.31 27.79 17.15
C SER A 325 -15.90 26.49 16.58
N PHE A 326 -16.71 26.59 15.52
CA PHE A 326 -17.24 25.43 14.82
C PHE A 326 -16.13 24.60 14.15
N VAL A 327 -15.20 25.22 13.42
CA VAL A 327 -14.07 24.53 12.78
C VAL A 327 -13.18 23.84 13.82
N LYS A 328 -12.98 24.45 14.98
CA LYS A 328 -12.24 23.84 16.10
C LYS A 328 -12.96 22.60 16.63
N LYS A 329 -14.29 22.62 16.71
CA LYS A 329 -15.11 21.46 17.16
C LYS A 329 -15.14 20.30 16.16
N LEU A 330 -14.94 20.57 14.87
CA LEU A 330 -14.83 19.52 13.85
C LEU A 330 -13.58 18.63 14.04
N HIS A 331 -12.54 19.12 14.73
CA HIS A 331 -11.31 18.37 14.91
C HIS A 331 -11.45 17.30 16.01
N TYR A 332 -11.40 16.03 15.62
CA TYR A 332 -11.32 14.88 16.52
C TYR A 332 -9.84 14.59 16.84
N ASP A 333 -9.52 14.35 18.12
CA ASP A 333 -8.20 13.88 18.55
C ASP A 333 -7.91 12.50 17.93
N THR A 334 -7.19 12.52 16.81
CA THR A 334 -6.79 11.35 16.01
C THR A 334 -5.28 11.07 16.12
N THR A 335 -4.57 11.91 16.88
CA THR A 335 -3.13 11.85 17.11
C THR A 335 -2.71 10.60 17.88
N THR A 336 -3.53 10.12 18.82
CA THR A 336 -3.25 8.92 19.63
C THR A 336 -3.28 7.62 18.82
N GLU A 337 -4.15 7.50 17.81
CA GLU A 337 -4.19 6.32 16.92
C GLU A 337 -2.99 6.25 15.96
N THR A 338 -2.38 7.40 15.65
CA THR A 338 -1.27 7.49 14.69
C THR A 338 0.07 7.12 15.32
N ILE A 339 0.26 7.47 16.60
CA ILE A 339 1.49 7.19 17.34
C ILE A 339 1.60 5.68 17.62
N THR A 340 0.51 5.03 18.04
CA THR A 340 0.50 3.59 18.29
C THR A 340 0.72 2.75 17.03
N SER A 341 0.23 3.21 15.88
CA SER A 341 0.40 2.51 14.59
C SER A 341 1.81 2.63 14.00
N LEU A 342 2.58 3.67 14.38
CA LEU A 342 3.98 3.85 13.99
C LEU A 342 4.97 3.19 14.94
N ILE A 343 4.63 3.11 16.24
CA ILE A 343 5.47 2.45 17.24
C ILE A 343 5.64 0.95 16.94
N ILE A 344 4.59 0.24 16.53
CA ILE A 344 4.66 -1.21 16.27
C ILE A 344 5.66 -1.56 15.14
N PRO A 345 5.63 -0.90 13.95
CA PRO A 345 6.65 -1.07 12.91
C PRO A 345 8.07 -0.75 13.37
N VAL A 346 8.24 0.33 14.12
CA VAL A 346 9.55 0.78 14.62
C VAL A 346 10.10 -0.18 15.68
N LEU A 347 9.24 -0.71 16.56
CA LEU A 347 9.61 -1.76 17.52
C LEU A 347 9.93 -3.08 16.80
N GLY A 348 9.19 -3.45 15.76
CA GLY A 348 9.50 -4.63 14.95
C GLY A 348 10.87 -4.50 14.25
N LEU A 349 11.16 -3.33 13.67
CA LEU A 349 12.47 -3.02 13.09
C LEU A 349 13.57 -3.02 14.17
N GLY A 350 13.31 -2.37 15.31
CA GLY A 350 14.24 -2.29 16.43
C GLY A 350 14.57 -3.65 17.04
N ILE A 351 13.57 -4.52 17.24
CA ILE A 351 13.78 -5.90 17.71
C ILE A 351 14.59 -6.70 16.68
N GLY A 352 14.29 -6.54 15.38
CA GLY A 352 15.07 -7.20 14.32
C GLY A 352 16.52 -6.74 14.26
N LEU A 353 16.80 -5.46 14.54
CA LEU A 353 18.14 -4.88 14.60
C LEU A 353 18.87 -5.18 15.92
N LEU A 354 18.14 -5.40 17.03
CA LEU A 354 18.69 -5.61 18.37
C LEU A 354 18.75 -7.09 18.80
N SER A 355 18.09 -8.02 18.10
CA SER A 355 18.16 -9.45 18.44
C SER A 355 19.56 -10.05 18.29
N ASP A 356 20.49 -9.29 17.70
CA ASP A 356 21.94 -9.52 17.66
C ASP A 356 22.58 -9.68 19.06
N GLY A 357 21.95 -9.19 20.13
CA GLY A 357 22.52 -9.23 21.48
C GLY A 357 22.31 -10.53 22.28
N TYR A 358 21.44 -11.45 21.84
CA TYR A 358 20.97 -12.55 22.71
C TYR A 358 21.00 -13.95 22.08
N VAL A 359 21.41 -14.12 20.82
CA VAL A 359 21.54 -15.45 20.21
C VAL A 359 22.98 -15.95 20.39
N ASN A 360 23.33 -16.21 21.65
CA ASN A 360 24.41 -17.10 22.08
C ASN A 360 23.85 -17.91 23.26
N ILE A 361 22.94 -18.84 22.97
CA ILE A 361 22.55 -19.95 23.85
C ILE A 361 22.54 -21.22 23.00
#